data_AF-F2WZM6-F1
#
_entry.id   AF-F2WZM6-F1
#
_cell.length_a   1.000
_cell.length_b   1.000
_cell.length_c   1.000
_cell.angle_alpha   90.00
_cell.angle_beta   90.00
_cell.angle_gamma   90.00
#
_symmetry.space_group_name_H-M   'P 1'
#
loop_
_entity.id
_entity.type
_entity.pdbx_description
1 polymer ?
#
loop_
_entity_poly.entity_id
_entity_poly.type
_entity_poly.pdbx_seq_one_letter_code
_entity_poly.pdbx_strand_id
1 'polypeptide(L)'
;IPAIVLRTCAPELSPVLTRLFRLSLKTGQVPSSWKLANVQPVPKKGSRADPSNYRPISVTSILCKSMERVLNRRLLAYLEVNDLLSDRQYGFRRNRSAGDLLAYATYIWNEAMERYGEALAVSLDISKVFDRVWHDGLISKLSSYGLPAGFCDWISDFLRNRFIRVVIDGCSSDQMALSA
;
A
#
# COMPACT_ATOMS: atom_id res chain seq x y z
N ILE A 1 -14.47 14.74 -5.53
CA ILE A 1 -15.64 14.31 -4.74
C ILE A 1 -15.23 14.22 -3.28
N PRO A 2 -15.77 15.05 -2.38
CA PRO A 2 -15.53 14.97 -0.95
C PRO A 2 -16.00 13.63 -0.36
N ALA A 3 -15.35 13.15 0.70
CA ALA A 3 -15.72 11.90 1.36
C ALA A 3 -17.17 11.89 1.88
N ILE A 4 -17.66 13.04 2.34
CA ILE A 4 -19.03 13.18 2.83
C ILE A 4 -20.06 12.90 1.74
N VAL A 5 -19.81 13.31 0.49
CA VAL A 5 -20.70 13.04 -0.63
C VAL A 5 -20.79 11.55 -0.91
N LEU A 6 -19.66 10.84 -0.89
CA LEU A 6 -19.64 9.38 -1.07
C LEU A 6 -20.40 8.65 0.04
N ARG A 7 -20.35 9.17 1.27
CA ARG A 7 -21.02 8.55 2.43
C ARG A 7 -22.52 8.82 2.43
N THR A 8 -22.91 10.07 2.18
CA THR A 8 -24.32 10.49 2.23
C THR A 8 -25.11 9.94 1.03
N CYS A 9 -24.50 9.93 -0.16
CA CYS A 9 -25.13 9.41 -1.38
C CYS A 9 -24.68 7.99 -1.71
N ALA A 10 -24.32 7.19 -0.69
CA ALA A 10 -23.82 5.84 -0.89
C ALA A 10 -24.82 4.92 -1.62
N PRO A 11 -26.14 4.93 -1.31
CA PRO A 11 -27.12 4.09 -2.02
C PRO A 11 -27.16 4.36 -3.54
N GLU A 12 -27.08 5.63 -3.94
CA GLU A 12 -27.17 6.07 -5.32
C GLU A 12 -25.85 5.88 -6.07
N LEU A 13 -24.72 6.16 -5.40
CA LEU A 13 -23.40 6.09 -6.03
C LEU A 13 -22.84 4.67 -6.10
N SER A 14 -23.20 3.78 -5.16
CA SER A 14 -22.63 2.43 -5.11
C SER A 14 -22.85 1.61 -6.39
N PRO A 15 -24.05 1.59 -7.01
CA PRO A 15 -24.25 0.88 -8.29
C PRO A 15 -23.37 1.43 -9.42
N VAL A 16 -23.27 2.75 -9.52
CA VAL A 16 -22.47 3.43 -10.55
C VAL A 16 -20.98 3.16 -10.35
N LEU A 17 -20.48 3.33 -9.12
CA LEU A 17 -19.09 3.05 -8.77
C LEU A 17 -18.75 1.57 -8.93
N THR A 18 -19.69 0.67 -8.61
CA THR A 18 -19.50 -0.77 -8.84
C THR A 18 -19.34 -1.07 -10.33
N ARG A 19 -20.15 -0.45 -11.20
CA ARG A 19 -20.00 -0.61 -12.65
C ARG A 19 -18.65 -0.07 -13.13
N LEU A 20 -18.24 1.09 -12.64
CA LEU A 20 -16.93 1.69 -12.95
C LEU A 20 -15.77 0.80 -12.50
N PHE A 21 -15.79 0.29 -11.27
CA PHE A 21 -14.74 -0.56 -10.73
C PHE A 21 -14.65 -1.89 -11.46
N ARG A 22 -15.79 -2.49 -11.80
CA ARG A 22 -15.82 -3.72 -12.61
C ARG A 22 -15.27 -3.48 -14.01
N LEU A 23 -15.63 -2.37 -14.64
CA LEU A 23 -15.11 -2.02 -15.96
C LEU A 23 -13.59 -1.84 -15.91
N SER A 24 -13.09 -1.02 -14.97
CA SER A 24 -11.66 -0.78 -14.76
C SER A 24 -10.88 -2.07 -14.51
N LEU A 25 -11.40 -2.96 -13.65
CA LEU A 25 -10.76 -4.25 -13.39
C LEU A 25 -10.82 -5.20 -14.60
N LYS A 26 -11.93 -5.21 -15.35
CA LYS A 26 -12.10 -6.04 -16.54
C LYS A 26 -11.15 -5.62 -17.66
N THR A 27 -10.93 -4.33 -17.84
CA THR A 27 -10.02 -3.80 -18.87
C THR A 27 -8.56 -3.73 -18.41
N GLY A 28 -8.29 -3.97 -17.12
CA GLY A 28 -6.96 -3.78 -16.53
C GLY A 28 -6.50 -2.32 -16.51
N GLN A 29 -7.40 -1.35 -16.70
CA GLN A 29 -7.06 0.07 -16.85
C GLN A 29 -7.57 0.89 -15.66
N VAL A 30 -6.67 1.66 -15.07
CA VAL A 30 -6.94 2.64 -14.03
C VAL A 30 -7.21 4.00 -14.67
N PRO A 31 -8.34 4.67 -14.35
CA PRO A 31 -8.60 6.03 -14.81
C PRO A 31 -7.42 6.98 -14.54
N SER A 32 -7.03 7.78 -15.54
CA SER A 32 -5.90 8.71 -15.43
C SER A 32 -6.04 9.69 -14.25
N SER A 33 -7.26 10.13 -13.95
CA SER A 33 -7.57 10.98 -12.80
C SER A 33 -7.28 10.34 -11.44
N TRP A 34 -7.11 9.01 -11.39
CA TRP A 34 -6.74 8.28 -10.18
C TRP A 34 -5.23 8.10 -10.04
N LYS A 35 -4.48 8.28 -11.12
CA LYS A 35 -3.01 8.18 -11.16
C LYS A 35 -2.30 9.47 -10.76
N LEU A 36 -3.05 10.56 -10.55
CA LEU A 36 -2.54 11.79 -9.95
C LEU A 36 -2.68 11.74 -8.42
N ALA A 37 -1.58 11.99 -7.70
CA ALA A 37 -1.58 12.16 -6.25
C ALA A 37 -1.18 13.58 -5.85
N ASN A 38 -1.91 14.15 -4.89
CA ASN A 38 -1.50 15.39 -4.23
C ASN A 38 -0.55 15.04 -3.09
N VAL A 39 0.69 15.53 -3.15
CA VAL A 39 1.70 15.34 -2.11
C VAL A 39 1.56 16.45 -1.09
N GLN A 40 1.23 16.07 0.15
CA GLN A 40 1.20 16.99 1.27
C GLN A 40 2.43 16.74 2.15
N PRO A 41 3.37 17.70 2.26
CA PRO A 41 4.55 17.56 3.09
C PRO A 41 4.17 17.72 4.57
N VAL A 42 4.39 16.68 5.36
CA VAL A 42 4.16 16.70 6.82
C VAL A 42 5.49 16.84 7.55
N PRO A 43 5.66 17.85 8.42
CA PRO A 43 6.93 18.06 9.13
C PRO A 43 7.26 16.90 10.07
N LYS A 44 8.52 16.46 10.06
CA LYS A 44 9.16 15.62 11.08
C LYS A 44 9.83 16.52 12.14
N LYS A 45 10.59 15.91 13.06
CA LYS A 45 11.55 16.60 13.92
C LYS A 45 12.66 17.23 13.06
N GLY A 46 13.20 18.37 13.49
CA GLY A 46 14.29 19.07 12.82
C GLY A 46 13.89 20.46 12.30
N SER A 47 14.77 21.04 11.48
CA SER A 47 14.56 22.36 10.89
C SER A 47 13.50 22.31 9.80
N ARG A 48 12.57 23.27 9.81
CA ARG A 48 11.56 23.46 8.75
C ARG A 48 12.13 24.00 7.44
N ALA A 49 13.35 24.54 7.46
CA ALA A 49 14.02 25.01 6.26
C ALA A 49 14.61 23.86 5.42
N ASP A 50 14.72 22.66 5.99
CA ASP A 50 15.29 21.49 5.32
C ASP A 50 14.17 20.58 4.79
N PRO A 51 14.02 20.44 3.46
CA PRO A 51 13.00 19.58 2.84
C PRO A 51 13.09 18.11 3.25
N SER A 52 14.28 17.63 3.64
CA SER A 52 14.47 16.24 4.08
C SER A 52 13.79 15.93 5.41
N ASN A 53 13.48 16.97 6.20
CA ASN A 53 12.72 16.88 7.44
C ASN A 53 11.20 16.81 7.20
N TYR A 54 10.74 16.58 5.98
CA TYR A 54 9.32 16.37 5.68
C TYR A 54 9.05 14.91 5.27
N ARG A 55 7.84 14.43 5.59
CA ARG A 55 7.27 13.20 5.03
C ARG A 55 6.35 13.59 3.88
N PRO A 56 6.63 13.18 2.64
CA PRO A 56 5.68 13.36 1.55
C PRO A 56 4.52 12.38 1.74
N ILE A 57 3.31 12.88 2.01
CA ILE A 57 2.10 12.04 2.05
C ILE A 57 1.37 12.19 0.72
N SER A 58 1.34 11.11 -0.05
CA SER A 58 0.62 11.03 -1.32
C SER A 58 -0.88 10.78 -1.10
N VAL A 59 -1.71 11.77 -1.41
CA VAL A 59 -3.17 11.71 -1.35
C VAL A 59 -3.72 11.47 -2.74
N THR A 60 -4.11 10.23 -3.02
CA THR A 60 -4.81 9.84 -4.26
C THR A 60 -6.30 10.12 -4.21
N SER A 61 -6.96 10.05 -5.37
CA SER A 61 -8.41 10.09 -5.50
C SER A 61 -9.10 9.15 -4.51
N ILE A 62 -10.14 9.65 -3.83
CA ILE A 62 -10.93 8.84 -2.89
C ILE A 62 -11.64 7.65 -3.57
N LEU A 63 -11.97 7.78 -4.85
CA LEU A 63 -12.52 6.66 -5.63
C LEU A 63 -11.46 5.58 -5.83
N CYS A 64 -10.22 5.98 -6.12
CA CYS A 64 -9.08 5.08 -6.22
C CYS A 64 -8.86 4.34 -4.90
N LYS A 65 -8.77 5.07 -3.78
CA LYS A 65 -8.62 4.48 -2.44
C LYS A 65 -9.75 3.49 -2.10
N SER A 66 -10.96 3.79 -2.57
CA SER A 66 -12.11 2.90 -2.38
C SER A 66 -11.96 1.59 -3.16
N MET A 67 -11.51 1.67 -4.42
CA MET A 67 -11.20 0.49 -5.23
C MET A 67 -10.01 -0.30 -4.67
N GLU A 68 -8.91 0.37 -4.32
CA GLU A 68 -7.75 -0.22 -3.66
C GLU A 68 -8.16 -1.00 -2.40
N ARG A 69 -9.07 -0.45 -1.58
CA ARG A 69 -9.58 -1.13 -0.39
C ARG A 69 -10.38 -2.39 -0.73
N VAL A 70 -11.18 -2.37 -1.79
CA VAL A 70 -11.94 -3.55 -2.25
C VAL A 70 -10.98 -4.62 -2.75
N LEU A 71 -10.00 -4.23 -3.58
CA LEU A 71 -8.99 -5.13 -4.13
C LEU A 71 -8.10 -5.73 -3.04
N ASN A 72 -7.59 -4.92 -2.11
CA ASN A 72 -6.73 -5.38 -1.02
C ASN A 72 -7.46 -6.37 -0.10
N ARG A 73 -8.75 -6.15 0.19
CA ARG A 73 -9.54 -7.11 0.98
C ARG A 73 -9.62 -8.48 0.30
N ARG A 74 -9.81 -8.51 -1.02
CA ARG A 74 -9.88 -9.75 -1.81
C ARG A 74 -8.51 -10.41 -1.93
N LEU A 75 -7.46 -9.61 -2.18
CA LEU A 75 -6.09 -10.09 -2.25
C LEU A 75 -5.68 -10.75 -0.94
N LEU A 76 -5.84 -10.07 0.20
CA LEU A 76 -5.49 -10.65 1.50
C LEU A 76 -6.28 -11.93 1.78
N ALA A 77 -7.59 -11.95 1.51
CA ALA A 77 -8.38 -13.17 1.69
C ALA A 77 -7.85 -14.33 0.83
N TYR A 78 -7.48 -14.06 -0.42
CA TYR A 78 -6.88 -15.06 -1.31
C TYR A 78 -5.53 -15.56 -0.79
N LEU A 79 -4.64 -14.65 -0.38
CA LEU A 79 -3.32 -15.02 0.12
C LEU A 79 -3.39 -15.86 1.40
N GLU A 80 -4.35 -15.57 2.28
CA GLU A 80 -4.59 -16.33 3.52
C GLU A 80 -5.17 -17.72 3.24
N VAL A 81 -6.20 -17.83 2.38
CA VAL A 81 -6.84 -19.12 2.06
C VAL A 81 -5.89 -20.09 1.35
N ASN A 82 -4.92 -19.57 0.60
CA ASN A 82 -3.96 -20.37 -0.15
C ASN A 82 -2.59 -20.50 0.56
N ASP A 83 -2.47 -20.06 1.82
CA ASP A 83 -1.24 -20.12 2.61
C ASP A 83 0.00 -19.52 1.91
N LEU A 84 -0.21 -18.39 1.23
CA LEU A 84 0.83 -17.73 0.42
C LEU A 84 1.69 -16.73 1.22
N LEU A 85 1.41 -16.57 2.51
CA LEU A 85 2.14 -15.67 3.41
C LEU A 85 2.77 -16.45 4.55
N SER A 86 4.05 -16.19 4.82
CA SER A 86 4.74 -16.82 5.93
C SER A 86 4.01 -16.61 7.25
N ASP A 87 3.89 -17.67 8.04
CA ASP A 87 3.40 -17.63 9.41
C ASP A 87 4.23 -16.81 10.38
N ARG A 88 5.42 -16.35 9.97
CA ARG A 88 6.24 -15.41 10.74
C ARG A 88 6.09 -13.96 10.28
N GLN A 89 5.19 -13.68 9.34
CA GLN A 89 4.84 -12.31 8.96
C GLN A 89 3.76 -11.78 9.89
N TYR A 90 4.08 -10.76 10.70
CA TYR A 90 3.11 -10.13 11.62
C TYR A 90 2.56 -8.81 11.09
N GLY A 91 3.36 -8.09 10.29
CA GLY A 91 2.95 -6.82 9.68
C GLY A 91 1.87 -7.00 8.61
N PHE A 92 0.92 -6.07 8.59
CA PHE A 92 -0.15 -5.96 7.57
C PHE A 92 -1.05 -7.20 7.41
N ARG A 93 -1.03 -8.13 8.38
CA ARG A 93 -1.94 -9.29 8.43
C ARG A 93 -3.02 -9.09 9.47
N ARG A 94 -4.18 -9.73 9.26
CA ARG A 94 -5.27 -9.71 10.25
C ARG A 94 -4.90 -10.60 11.43
N ASN A 95 -5.42 -10.27 12.61
CA ASN A 95 -5.24 -11.04 13.85
C ASN A 95 -3.77 -11.28 14.23
N ARG A 96 -2.88 -10.38 13.81
CA ARG A 96 -1.46 -10.36 14.16
C ARG A 96 -1.07 -8.94 14.53
N SER A 97 -0.25 -8.81 15.54
CA SER A 97 0.17 -7.53 16.11
C SER A 97 1.66 -7.50 16.39
N ALA A 98 2.19 -6.30 16.66
CA ALA A 98 3.55 -6.14 17.16
C ALA A 98 3.75 -6.81 18.53
N GLY A 99 2.68 -6.92 19.34
CA GLY A 99 2.70 -7.62 20.62
C GLY A 99 2.91 -9.13 20.44
N ASP A 100 2.23 -9.73 19.46
CA ASP A 100 2.39 -11.17 19.16
C ASP A 100 3.83 -11.47 18.69
N LEU A 101 4.40 -10.60 17.85
CA LEU A 101 5.80 -10.71 17.42
C LEU A 101 6.76 -10.58 18.61
N LEU A 102 6.52 -9.61 19.50
CA LEU A 102 7.36 -9.40 20.68
C LEU A 102 7.32 -10.61 21.62
N ALA A 103 6.14 -11.16 21.89
CA ALA A 103 5.98 -12.36 22.71
C ALA A 103 6.71 -13.56 22.10
N TYR A 104 6.55 -13.77 20.78
CA TYR A 104 7.23 -14.84 20.06
C TYR A 104 8.76 -14.68 20.04
N ALA A 105 9.26 -13.46 19.79
CA ALA A 105 10.69 -13.19 19.80
C ALA A 105 11.30 -13.40 21.20
N THR A 106 10.59 -12.95 22.25
CA THR A 106 11.01 -13.14 23.65
C THR A 106 11.06 -14.63 24.01
N TYR A 107 10.08 -15.40 23.57
CA TYR A 107 10.07 -16.86 23.76
C TYR A 107 11.30 -17.51 23.12
N ILE A 108 11.59 -17.22 21.84
CA ILE A 108 12.76 -17.78 21.14
C ILE A 108 14.07 -17.38 21.83
N TRP A 109 14.19 -16.13 22.27
CA TRP A 109 15.39 -15.66 22.97
C TRP A 109 15.61 -16.38 24.28
N ASN A 110 14.55 -16.57 25.08
CA ASN A 110 14.66 -17.30 26.35
C ASN A 110 15.04 -18.77 26.12
N GLU A 111 14.44 -19.44 25.13
CA GLU A 111 14.78 -20.83 24.80
C GLU A 111 16.25 -20.98 24.38
N ALA A 112 16.76 -20.06 23.56
CA ALA A 112 18.16 -20.04 23.16
C ALA A 112 19.09 -19.82 24.36
N MET A 113 18.72 -18.90 25.26
CA MET A 113 19.48 -18.58 26.44
C MET A 113 19.56 -19.76 27.43
N GLU A 114 18.44 -20.45 27.66
CA GLU A 114 18.39 -21.64 28.52
C GLU A 114 19.21 -22.80 27.95
N ARG A 115 19.15 -22.99 26.63
CA ARG A 115 19.76 -24.16 25.97
C ARG A 115 21.24 -23.99 25.64
N TYR A 116 21.65 -22.78 25.27
CA TYR A 116 22.99 -22.50 24.76
C TYR A 116 23.77 -21.49 25.60
N GLY A 117 23.13 -20.86 26.60
CA GLY A 117 23.75 -19.82 27.43
C GLY A 117 23.96 -18.48 26.72
N GLU A 118 23.56 -18.37 25.45
CA GLU A 118 23.62 -17.14 24.67
C GLU A 118 22.51 -17.05 23.62
N ALA A 119 22.19 -15.83 23.20
CA ALA A 119 21.19 -15.55 22.17
C ALA A 119 21.66 -14.36 21.34
N LEU A 120 21.71 -14.53 20.03
CA LEU A 120 22.14 -13.52 19.07
C LEU A 120 20.96 -13.14 18.17
N ALA A 121 20.80 -11.84 17.92
CA ALA A 121 19.74 -11.33 17.04
C ALA A 121 20.34 -10.45 15.94
N VAL A 122 19.87 -10.66 14.70
CA VAL A 122 20.20 -9.80 13.56
C VAL A 122 18.94 -9.06 13.14
N SER A 123 18.98 -7.73 13.22
CA SER A 123 17.90 -6.87 12.75
C SER A 123 18.25 -6.28 11.39
N LEU A 124 17.30 -6.36 10.46
CA LEU A 124 17.43 -5.83 9.10
C LEU A 124 16.32 -4.81 8.86
N ASP A 125 16.69 -3.65 8.33
CA ASP A 125 15.74 -2.61 7.89
C ASP A 125 16.00 -2.25 6.42
N ILE A 126 14.92 -2.18 5.63
CA ILE A 126 14.99 -1.88 4.20
C ILE A 126 14.73 -0.38 4.01
N SER A 127 15.78 0.36 3.64
CA SER A 127 15.66 1.79 3.39
C SER A 127 14.72 2.08 2.22
N LYS A 128 13.76 3.00 2.42
CA LYS A 128 12.82 3.46 1.40
C LYS A 128 12.05 2.32 0.70
N VAL A 129 11.60 1.33 1.47
CA VAL A 129 10.98 0.11 0.94
C VAL A 129 9.84 0.36 -0.06
N PHE A 130 8.99 1.38 0.16
CA PHE A 130 7.90 1.71 -0.76
C PHE A 130 8.36 2.40 -2.04
N ASP A 131 9.46 3.14 -1.99
CA ASP A 131 10.00 3.86 -3.15
C ASP A 131 10.93 2.96 -4.00
N ARG A 132 11.36 1.82 -3.47
CA ARG A 132 12.33 0.89 -4.09
C ARG A 132 11.73 -0.43 -4.54
N VAL A 133 10.40 -0.54 -4.62
CA VAL A 133 9.75 -1.76 -5.06
C VAL A 133 10.07 -2.02 -6.53
N TRP A 134 10.68 -3.16 -6.84
CA TRP A 134 10.87 -3.58 -8.22
C TRP A 134 9.53 -3.99 -8.83
N HIS A 135 8.93 -3.10 -9.62
CA HIS A 135 7.57 -3.28 -10.13
C HIS A 135 7.42 -4.55 -10.99
N ASP A 136 8.34 -4.84 -11.91
CA ASP A 136 8.22 -6.03 -12.76
C ASP A 136 8.32 -7.32 -11.94
N GLY A 137 9.19 -7.35 -10.93
CA GLY A 137 9.30 -8.45 -9.98
C GLY A 137 8.03 -8.64 -9.14
N LEU A 138 7.41 -7.54 -8.71
CA LEU A 138 6.12 -7.58 -8.02
C LEU A 138 5.03 -8.18 -8.91
N ILE A 139 4.90 -7.72 -10.15
CA ILE A 139 3.89 -8.25 -11.09
C ILE A 139 4.14 -9.72 -11.40
N SER A 140 5.40 -10.12 -11.64
CA SER A 140 5.77 -11.52 -11.83
C SER A 140 5.39 -12.39 -10.63
N LYS A 141 5.63 -11.89 -9.41
CA LYS A 141 5.27 -12.59 -8.17
C LYS A 141 3.76 -12.75 -8.01
N LEU A 142 2.97 -11.70 -8.30
CA LEU A 142 1.51 -11.78 -8.28
C LEU A 142 0.98 -12.86 -9.22
N SER A 143 1.51 -12.92 -10.45
CA SER A 143 1.15 -13.97 -11.41
C SER A 143 1.59 -15.36 -10.94
N SER A 144 2.78 -15.49 -10.34
CA SER A 144 3.27 -16.78 -9.79
C SER A 144 2.41 -17.30 -8.63
N TYR A 145 1.71 -16.41 -7.94
CA TYR A 145 0.75 -16.75 -6.88
C TYR A 145 -0.62 -17.18 -7.43
N GLY A 146 -0.80 -17.27 -8.75
CA GLY A 146 -2.05 -17.71 -9.36
C GLY A 146 -3.15 -16.64 -9.38
N LEU A 147 -2.79 -15.36 -9.20
CA LEU A 147 -3.76 -14.27 -9.27
C LEU A 147 -4.27 -14.06 -10.71
N PRO A 148 -5.54 -13.64 -10.89
CA PRO A 148 -6.11 -13.44 -12.22
C PRO A 148 -5.35 -12.39 -13.04
N ALA A 149 -5.15 -12.65 -14.33
CA ALA A 149 -4.43 -11.74 -15.24
C ALA A 149 -4.95 -10.30 -15.17
N GLY A 150 -6.28 -10.10 -15.23
CA GLY A 150 -6.87 -8.75 -15.13
C GLY A 150 -6.60 -8.03 -13.81
N PHE A 151 -6.37 -8.75 -12.70
CA PHE A 151 -5.91 -8.15 -11.45
C PHE A 151 -4.45 -7.71 -11.55
N CYS A 152 -3.57 -8.58 -12.07
CA CYS A 152 -2.16 -8.25 -12.30
C CYS A 152 -2.01 -7.07 -13.26
N ASP A 153 -2.78 -7.03 -14.35
CA ASP A 153 -2.81 -5.93 -15.32
C ASP A 153 -3.24 -4.63 -14.66
N TRP A 154 -4.30 -4.67 -13.82
CA TRP A 154 -4.76 -3.50 -13.09
C TRP A 154 -3.69 -2.95 -12.13
N ILE A 155 -2.99 -3.83 -11.40
CA ILE A 155 -1.88 -3.42 -10.50
C ILE A 155 -0.71 -2.86 -11.31
N SER A 156 -0.36 -3.49 -12.44
CA SER A 156 0.67 -3.01 -13.35
C SER A 156 0.35 -1.61 -13.88
N ASP A 157 -0.90 -1.39 -14.33
CA ASP A 157 -1.36 -0.09 -14.81
C ASP A 157 -1.43 0.94 -13.68
N PHE A 158 -1.82 0.55 -12.46
CA PHE A 158 -1.82 1.43 -11.27
C PHE A 158 -0.42 1.93 -10.91
N LEU A 159 0.62 1.11 -11.08
CA LEU A 159 2.01 1.45 -10.75
C LEU A 159 2.69 2.30 -11.83
N ARG A 160 2.17 2.30 -13.07
CA ARG A 160 2.75 3.00 -14.22
C ARG A 160 2.09 4.35 -14.49
N ASN A 161 2.84 5.25 -15.14
CA ASN A 161 2.36 6.57 -15.59
C ASN A 161 1.67 7.38 -14.47
N ARG A 162 2.29 7.38 -13.29
CA ARG A 162 1.79 8.12 -12.14
C ARG A 162 2.32 9.53 -12.13
N PHE A 163 1.50 10.46 -11.65
CA PHE A 163 1.85 11.86 -11.53
C PHE A 163 1.67 12.32 -10.09
N ILE A 164 2.49 13.25 -9.67
CA ILE A 164 2.37 13.94 -8.39
C ILE A 164 2.35 15.44 -8.59
N ARG A 165 1.76 16.15 -7.65
CA ARG A 165 1.94 17.60 -7.47
C ARG A 165 1.96 17.92 -5.98
N VAL A 166 2.77 18.88 -5.58
CA VAL A 166 2.83 19.32 -4.18
C VAL A 166 1.68 20.29 -3.91
N VAL A 167 0.96 20.10 -2.80
CA VAL A 167 -0.12 20.99 -2.39
C VAL A 167 0.16 21.52 -0.99
N ILE A 168 0.24 22.84 -0.86
CA ILE A 168 0.49 23.56 0.40
C ILE A 168 -0.48 24.74 0.45
N ASP A 169 -1.25 24.85 1.53
CA ASP A 169 -2.15 25.99 1.81
C ASP A 169 -3.07 26.37 0.63
N GLY A 170 -3.57 25.36 -0.08
CA GLY A 170 -4.47 25.52 -1.22
C GLY A 170 -3.79 25.82 -2.55
N CYS A 171 -2.49 26.09 -2.55
CA CYS A 171 -1.68 26.25 -3.75
C CYS A 171 -1.11 24.91 -4.22
N SER A 172 -0.99 24.71 -5.54
CA SER A 172 -0.43 23.50 -6.14
C SER A 172 0.72 23.80 -7.08
N SER A 173 1.78 22.98 -7.01
CA SER A 173 2.83 22.96 -8.03
C SER A 173 2.33 22.41 -9.37
N ASP A 174 3.17 22.51 -10.39
CA ASP A 174 3.03 21.74 -11.62
C ASP A 174 3.04 20.23 -11.35
N GLN A 175 2.49 19.49 -12.30
CA GLN A 175 2.48 18.03 -12.26
C GLN A 175 3.85 17.50 -12.68
N MET A 176 4.36 16.56 -11.90
CA MET A 176 5.60 15.85 -12.17
C MET A 176 5.31 14.36 -12.31
N ALA A 177 5.85 13.73 -13.35
CA ALA A 177 5.78 12.27 -13.49
C ALA A 177 6.62 11.61 -12.38
N LEU A 178 6.08 10.57 -11.75
CA LEU A 178 6.86 9.70 -10.90
C LEU A 178 7.69 8.78 -11.79
N SER A 179 9.02 8.96 -11.78
CA SER A 179 9.94 7.98 -12.36
C SER A 179 9.81 6.68 -11.58
N ALA A 180 9.49 5.59 -12.28
CA ALA A 180 9.52 4.23 -11.75
C ALA A 180 10.96 3.76 -11.53
#